data_AF-A0A937PM86-F1
#
_entry.id   AF-A0A937PM86-F1
#
_cell.length_a   1.000
_cell.length_b   1.000
_cell.length_c   1.000
_cell.angle_alpha   90.00
_cell.angle_beta   90.00
_cell.angle_gamma   90.00
#
_symmetry.space_group_name_H-M   'P 1'
#
loop_
_entity.id
_entity.type
_entity.pdbx_description
1 polymer ?
#
loop_
_entity_poly.entity_id
_entity_poly.type
_entity_poly.pdbx_seq_one_letter_code
_entity_poly.pdbx_strand_id
1 'polypeptide(L)'
;MARVLKGRAVVAGEARGPALVLSEPLCFWGGYDAATGRIIDPRQKRAGQVAAGRILLFPRGKGSSTGSATLLESIRGGTAPAGIVNMKTDPIAA
;
A
#
# COMPACT_ATOMS: atom_id res chain seq x y z
N MET A 1 -22.67 11.88 -7.02
CA MET A 1 -22.79 10.57 -7.72
C MET A 1 -21.54 9.75 -7.44
N ALA A 2 -21.68 8.46 -7.13
CA ALA A 2 -20.53 7.58 -6.97
C ALA A 2 -19.98 7.21 -8.36
N ARG A 3 -18.66 7.31 -8.55
CA ARG A 3 -17.98 6.94 -9.79
C ARG A 3 -17.24 5.63 -9.59
N VAL A 4 -17.50 4.66 -10.46
CA VAL A 4 -16.77 3.38 -10.49
C VAL A 4 -15.67 3.49 -11.53
N LEU A 5 -14.44 3.19 -11.12
CA LEU A 5 -13.28 3.11 -12.00
C LEU A 5 -12.93 1.64 -12.23
N LYS A 6 -12.60 1.28 -13.47
CA LYS A 6 -12.11 -0.06 -13.81
C LYS A 6 -10.58 0.00 -13.90
N GLY A 7 -9.93 -0.87 -13.14
CA GLY A 7 -8.48 -1.07 -13.19
C GLY A 7 -8.14 -2.49 -13.63
N ARG A 8 -6.84 -2.77 -13.76
CA ARG A 8 -6.33 -4.14 -13.94
C ARG A 8 -6.09 -4.74 -12.56
N ALA A 9 -6.72 -5.89 -12.29
CA ALA A 9 -6.36 -6.71 -11.13
C ALA A 9 -5.01 -7.38 -11.38
N VAL A 10 -4.09 -7.25 -10.43
CA VAL A 10 -2.81 -7.95 -10.46
C VAL A 10 -2.89 -9.22 -9.62
N VAL A 11 -3.44 -9.08 -8.41
CA VAL A 11 -3.87 -10.19 -7.55
C VAL A 11 -5.39 -10.14 -7.44
N ALA A 12 -6.06 -11.29 -7.60
CA ALA A 12 -7.51 -11.40 -7.46
C ALA A 12 -7.92 -11.31 -5.98
N GLY A 13 -9.07 -10.68 -5.71
CA GLY A 13 -9.63 -10.55 -4.37
C GLY A 13 -10.59 -9.38 -4.25
N GLU A 14 -11.21 -9.27 -3.07
CA GLU A 14 -12.11 -8.18 -2.71
C GLU A 14 -11.67 -7.55 -1.38
N ALA A 15 -11.73 -6.23 -1.32
CA ALA A 15 -11.35 -5.47 -0.13
C ALA A 15 -12.24 -4.25 0.03
N ARG A 16 -12.55 -3.89 1.28
CA ARG A 16 -13.29 -2.68 1.62
C ARG A 16 -12.65 -2.01 2.82
N GLY A 17 -12.50 -0.70 2.75
CA GLY A 17 -11.96 0.11 3.84
C GLY A 17 -11.93 1.58 3.47
N PRO A 18 -11.63 2.46 4.44
CA PRO A 18 -11.42 3.87 4.15
C PRO A 18 -10.17 4.04 3.26
N ALA A 19 -10.21 5.02 2.35
CA ALA A 19 -9.10 5.30 1.45
C ALA A 19 -8.00 6.10 2.18
N LEU A 20 -6.76 5.62 2.09
CA LEU A 20 -5.56 6.38 2.44
C LEU A 20 -4.79 6.66 1.15
N VAL A 21 -4.82 7.93 0.72
CA VAL A 21 -4.21 8.36 -0.54
C VAL A 21 -2.87 9.03 -0.26
N LEU A 22 -1.80 8.41 -0.76
CA LEU A 22 -0.46 8.99 -0.79
C LEU A 22 -0.24 9.66 -2.14
N SER A 23 0.33 10.87 -2.13
CA SER A 23 0.66 11.59 -3.35
C SER A 23 2.06 11.22 -3.87
N GLU A 24 2.91 10.71 -2.99
CA GLU A 24 4.28 10.33 -3.30
C GLU A 24 4.42 8.80 -3.49
N PRO A 25 5.31 8.34 -4.38
CA PRO A 25 5.56 6.90 -4.55
C PRO A 25 6.07 6.26 -3.25
N LEU A 26 5.58 5.06 -2.93
CA LEU A 26 5.89 4.35 -1.70
C LEU A 26 6.86 3.18 -1.96
N CYS A 27 7.86 3.04 -1.10
CA CYS A 27 8.64 1.81 -0.95
C CYS A 27 8.16 1.14 0.33
N PHE A 28 7.70 -0.11 0.29
CA PHE A 28 7.35 -0.84 1.52
C PHE A 28 8.58 -1.00 2.42
N TRP A 29 9.72 -1.36 1.81
CA TRP A 29 10.99 -1.42 2.51
C TRP A 29 11.42 -0.02 2.97
N GLY A 30 11.50 0.19 4.29
CA GLY A 30 11.87 1.46 4.90
C GLY A 30 10.82 2.57 4.82
N GLY A 31 9.64 2.31 4.23
CA GLY A 31 8.54 3.27 4.17
C GLY A 31 7.25 2.81 4.84
N TYR A 32 7.21 1.55 5.27
CA TYR A 32 6.10 0.94 5.96
C TYR A 32 6.60 0.16 7.18
N ASP A 33 6.01 0.39 8.34
CA ASP A 33 6.28 -0.38 9.55
C ASP A 33 5.34 -1.60 9.60
N ALA A 34 5.91 -2.79 9.39
CA ALA A 34 5.14 -4.05 9.40
C ALA A 34 4.54 -4.39 10.77
N ALA A 35 5.08 -3.89 11.88
CA ALA A 35 4.55 -4.18 13.21
C ALA A 35 3.31 -3.33 13.53
N THR A 36 3.24 -2.10 13.03
CA THR A 36 2.17 -1.14 13.39
C THR A 36 1.24 -0.79 12.22
N GLY A 37 1.65 -1.10 10.99
CA GLY A 37 0.95 -0.71 9.77
C GLY A 37 1.06 0.78 9.45
N ARG A 38 2.02 1.50 10.05
CA ARG A 38 2.23 2.94 9.84
C ARG A 38 3.10 3.22 8.62
N ILE A 39 2.79 4.31 7.93
CA ILE A 39 3.68 4.89 6.93
C ILE A 39 4.81 5.63 7.66
N ILE A 40 6.05 5.19 7.45
CA ILE A 40 7.24 5.75 8.10
C ILE A 40 8.20 6.44 7.15
N ASP A 41 7.93 6.43 5.83
CA ASP A 41 8.75 7.18 4.86
C ASP A 41 8.62 8.69 5.12
N PRO A 42 9.69 9.38 5.55
CA PRO A 42 9.62 10.82 5.87
C PRO A 42 9.37 11.70 4.63
N ARG A 43 9.50 11.14 3.41
CA ARG A 43 9.18 11.84 2.16
C ARG A 43 7.67 11.89 1.90
N GLN A 44 6.88 11.11 2.63
CA GLN A 44 5.43 11.10 2.52
C GLN A 44 4.84 12.25 3.31
N LYS A 45 3.95 13.04 2.68
CA LYS A 45 3.19 14.08 3.41
C LYS A 45 2.29 13.50 4.51
N ARG A 46 1.98 12.20 4.39
CA ARG A 46 1.14 11.44 5.32
C ARG A 46 1.95 10.47 6.19
N ALA A 47 3.24 10.72 6.39
CA ALA A 47 4.03 9.99 7.38
C ALA A 47 3.33 10.00 8.76
N GLY A 48 3.38 8.88 9.46
CA GLY A 48 2.71 8.64 10.74
C GLY A 48 1.26 8.14 10.62
N GLN A 49 0.63 8.20 9.44
CA GLN A 49 -0.71 7.63 9.25
C GLN A 49 -0.67 6.10 9.21
N VAL A 50 -1.70 5.48 9.79
CA VAL A 50 -1.89 4.02 9.80
C VAL A 50 -2.63 3.60 8.54
N ALA A 51 -2.04 2.67 7.80
CA ALA A 51 -2.60 2.05 6.61
C ALA A 51 -3.27 0.70 6.90
N ALA A 52 -3.04 0.10 8.08
CA ALA A 52 -3.67 -1.14 8.51
C ALA A 52 -5.20 -1.12 8.31
N GLY A 53 -5.75 -2.12 7.62
CA GLY A 53 -7.19 -2.23 7.35
C GLY A 53 -7.77 -1.17 6.39
N ARG A 54 -6.93 -0.33 5.78
CA ARG A 54 -7.35 0.72 4.83
C ARG A 54 -7.10 0.30 3.39
N ILE A 55 -7.79 0.93 2.45
CA ILE A 55 -7.42 0.85 1.03
C ILE A 55 -6.30 1.87 0.81
N LEU A 56 -5.10 1.39 0.51
CA LEU A 56 -3.91 2.21 0.31
C LEU A 56 -3.74 2.54 -1.18
N LEU A 57 -3.79 3.83 -1.51
CA LEU A 57 -3.63 4.32 -2.88
C LEU A 57 -2.32 5.11 -2.99
N PHE A 58 -1.50 4.79 -3.99
CA PHE A 58 -0.27 5.54 -4.27
C PHE A 58 0.12 5.47 -5.75
N PRO A 59 0.88 6.44 -6.30
CA PRO A 59 1.11 6.55 -7.74
C PRO A 59 1.82 5.34 -8.35
N ARG A 60 2.89 4.87 -7.70
CA ARG A 60 3.69 3.71 -8.12
C ARG A 60 4.48 3.17 -6.92
N GLY A 61 4.76 1.87 -6.95
CA GLY A 61 5.78 1.29 -6.07
C GLY A 61 7.15 1.82 -6.44
N LYS A 62 7.99 2.13 -5.45
CA LYS A 62 9.44 2.17 -5.62
C LYS A 62 9.90 0.74 -5.40
N GLY A 63 10.07 -0.02 -6.49
CA GLY A 63 10.43 -1.43 -6.43
C GLY A 63 11.62 -1.70 -5.51
N SER A 64 11.52 -2.76 -4.71
CA SER A 64 12.58 -3.30 -3.87
C SER A 64 12.33 -4.79 -3.70
N SER A 65 13.31 -5.65 -4.01
CA SER A 65 13.20 -7.09 -3.79
C SER A 65 12.88 -7.46 -2.34
N THR A 66 13.17 -6.55 -1.39
CA THR A 66 12.90 -6.70 0.05
C THR A 66 11.55 -6.11 0.46
N GLY A 67 10.89 -5.30 -0.39
CA GLY A 67 9.58 -4.71 -0.09
C GLY A 67 8.46 -5.74 0.04
N SER A 68 8.57 -6.86 -0.68
CA SER A 68 7.64 -7.99 -0.58
C SER A 68 7.68 -8.68 0.78
N ALA A 69 8.87 -8.79 1.40
CA ALA A 69 9.03 -9.35 2.73
C ALA A 69 8.31 -8.50 3.79
N THR A 70 8.51 -7.17 3.77
CA THR A 70 7.81 -6.25 4.68
C THR A 70 6.29 -6.34 4.52
N LEU A 71 5.80 -6.43 3.28
CA LEU A 71 4.36 -6.61 3.03
C LEU A 71 3.85 -7.94 3.58
N LEU A 72 4.56 -9.05 3.33
CA LEU A 72 4.21 -10.37 3.86
C LEU A 72 4.21 -10.41 5.38
N GLU A 73 5.18 -9.78 6.03
CA GLU A 73 5.24 -9.64 7.48
C GLU A 73 4.03 -8.89 8.03
N SER A 74 3.64 -7.77 7.40
CA SER A 74 2.44 -7.03 7.80
C SER A 74 1.15 -7.83 7.63
N ILE A 75 1.07 -8.68 6.60
CA ILE A 75 -0.07 -9.58 6.39
C ILE A 75 -0.14 -10.59 7.54
N ARG A 76 1.00 -11.24 7.85
CA ARG A 76 1.09 -12.20 8.96
C ARG A 76 0.81 -11.55 10.32
N GLY A 77 1.20 -10.30 10.49
CA GLY A 77 0.98 -9.50 11.70
C GLY A 77 -0.41 -8.87 11.79
N GLY A 78 -1.27 -9.03 10.79
CA GLY A 78 -2.61 -8.42 10.78
C GLY A 78 -2.61 -6.89 10.68
N THR A 79 -1.49 -6.29 10.27
CA THR A 79 -1.29 -4.84 10.18
C THR A 79 -1.30 -4.34 8.75
N ALA A 80 -1.38 -5.23 7.75
CA ALA A 80 -1.41 -4.89 6.34
C ALA A 80 -2.58 -3.96 5.96
N PRO A 81 -2.43 -3.17 4.87
CA PRO A 81 -3.59 -2.54 4.24
C PRO A 81 -4.61 -3.60 3.78
N ALA A 82 -5.90 -3.26 3.82
CA ALA A 82 -6.97 -4.13 3.34
C ALA A 82 -6.90 -4.35 1.82
N GLY A 83 -6.41 -3.35 1.09
CA GLY A 83 -6.19 -3.45 -0.35
C GLY A 83 -5.23 -2.37 -0.84
N ILE A 84 -4.59 -2.62 -1.98
CA ILE A 84 -3.61 -1.71 -2.59
C ILE A 84 -4.09 -1.35 -4.00
N VAL A 85 -4.03 -0.06 -4.34
CA VAL A 85 -4.30 0.43 -5.70
C VAL A 85 -3.18 1.35 -6.15
N ASN A 86 -2.60 1.06 -7.32
CA ASN A 86 -1.56 1.88 -7.93
C ASN A 86 -1.97 2.42 -9.31
N MET A 87 -1.48 3.61 -9.66
CA MET A 87 -1.70 4.18 -11.00
C MET A 87 -0.80 3.54 -12.05
N LYS A 88 0.44 3.21 -11.68
CA LYS A 88 1.36 2.37 -12.45
C LYS A 88 1.94 1.30 -11.55
N THR A 89 1.72 0.04 -11.94
CA THR A 89 2.34 -1.12 -11.28
C THR A 89 3.76 -1.30 -11.82
N ASP A 90 4.68 -1.63 -10.92
CA ASP A 90 6.03 -2.09 -11.22
C ASP A 90 6.04 -3.63 -11.03
N PRO A 91 6.77 -4.43 -11.82
CA PRO A 91 6.82 -5.90 -11.67
C PRO A 91 7.17 -6.40 -10.27
N ILE A 92 7.81 -5.60 -9.41
CA ILE A 92 8.10 -5.98 -8.01
C ILE A 92 6.87 -5.84 -7.08
N ALA A 93 5.87 -5.06 -7.49
CA ALA A 93 4.60 -4.90 -6.77
C ALA A 93 3.47 -5.75 -7.40
N ALA A 94 3.83 -6.71 -8.26
CA ALA A 94 2.91 -7.62 -8.93
C ALA A 94 2.87 -9.00 -8.29
#